data_AF-A0A957Q7N6-F1
#
_entry.id   AF-A0A957Q7N6-F1
#
_cell.length_a   1.000
_cell.length_b   1.000
_cell.length_c   1.000
_cell.angle_alpha   90.00
_cell.angle_beta   90.00
_cell.angle_gamma   90.00
#
_symmetry.space_group_name_H-M   'P 1'
#
loop_
_entity.id
_entity.type
_entity.pdbx_description
1 polymer ?
#
loop_
_entity_poly.entity_id
_entity_poly.type
_entity_poly.pdbx_seq_one_letter_code
_entity_poly.pdbx_strand_id
1 'polypeptide(L)'
;MQNSAILQTDVMLDSAAERRRIWRNLLLYTVGVMTLSVLGGAMLSTGTGIGGLIFISGPILMVILLRALGGDGWQDAGLRLGSLPWYLFALLLFPGTLGLILGIGVVTGTILFRGSVGALAGAAVTGLVPALLFAMFEEWGWRGYLEPRLARLGIPDLRRHLLVGMIWAVWHIPYFWATPGFITLPPALYALLMVGGFLAMAVVHGQLRKVSGTVWTVVLAHGLGNAIAQPLLGGMAESRLPALIDTRFENLFFIVLWTVIGWWLIRRKP
;
A
#
# COMPACT_ATOMS: atom_id res chain seq x y z
N MET A 1 -42.12 12.21 7.24
CA MET A 1 -42.01 11.11 8.23
C MET A 1 -41.64 9.83 7.48
N GLN A 2 -40.65 9.10 8.02
CA GLN A 2 -40.19 7.75 7.65
C GLN A 2 -39.48 7.57 6.29
N ASN A 3 -38.15 7.78 6.28
CA ASN A 3 -37.20 6.87 5.59
C ASN A 3 -35.70 7.15 5.90
N SER A 4 -35.38 7.61 7.12
CA SER A 4 -34.01 7.99 7.50
C SER A 4 -33.36 7.07 8.55
N ALA A 5 -33.74 5.79 8.61
CA ALA A 5 -33.37 4.90 9.73
C ALA A 5 -32.67 3.58 9.32
N ILE A 6 -31.96 3.50 8.19
CA ILE A 6 -31.29 2.23 7.78
C ILE A 6 -29.80 2.41 7.35
N LEU A 7 -29.10 3.48 7.74
CA LEU A 7 -27.66 3.61 7.42
C LEU A 7 -26.75 4.00 8.59
N GLN A 8 -27.16 3.64 9.81
CA GLN A 8 -26.28 3.56 10.97
C GLN A 8 -26.45 2.19 11.63
N THR A 9 -26.03 1.14 10.95
CA THR A 9 -25.66 -0.08 11.65
C THR A 9 -24.24 0.10 12.14
N ASP A 10 -24.11 0.68 13.33
CA ASP A 10 -23.03 0.31 14.24
C ASP A 10 -23.08 -1.22 14.33
N VAL A 11 -22.19 -1.90 13.62
CA VAL A 11 -21.97 -3.33 13.79
C VAL A 11 -21.26 -3.49 15.13
N MET A 12 -22.05 -3.39 16.20
CA MET A 12 -21.71 -3.84 17.53
C MET A 12 -21.31 -5.31 17.40
N LEU A 13 -20.13 -5.67 17.89
CA LEU A 13 -19.64 -7.05 17.86
C LEU A 13 -20.69 -7.99 18.45
N ASP A 14 -21.02 -9.07 17.72
CA ASP A 14 -22.16 -9.95 18.01
C ASP A 14 -21.98 -10.73 19.33
N SER A 15 -20.78 -10.70 19.93
CA SER A 15 -20.53 -11.14 21.31
C SER A 15 -19.09 -10.80 21.74
N ALA A 16 -18.81 -10.85 23.05
CA ALA A 16 -17.43 -10.80 23.58
C ALA A 16 -16.52 -11.90 22.99
N ALA A 17 -17.10 -13.04 22.58
CA ALA A 17 -16.38 -14.12 21.91
C ALA A 17 -15.91 -13.72 20.50
N GLU A 18 -16.73 -13.00 19.73
CA GLU A 18 -16.32 -12.47 18.44
C GLU A 18 -15.17 -11.47 18.58
N ARG A 19 -15.28 -10.52 19.52
CA ARG A 19 -14.20 -9.56 19.79
C ARG A 19 -12.87 -10.27 20.07
N ARG A 20 -12.89 -11.30 20.93
CA ARG A 20 -11.70 -12.11 21.24
C ARG A 20 -11.15 -12.83 20.01
N ARG A 21 -12.01 -13.40 19.16
CA ARG A 21 -11.61 -14.05 17.91
C ARG A 21 -10.91 -13.08 16.96
N ILE A 22 -11.47 -11.88 16.77
CA ILE A 22 -10.89 -10.86 15.89
C ILE A 22 -9.51 -10.45 16.41
N TRP A 23 -9.35 -10.17 17.70
CA TRP A 23 -8.05 -9.83 18.28
C TRP A 23 -7.02 -10.96 18.13
N ARG A 24 -7.42 -12.21 18.41
CA ARG A 24 -6.56 -13.38 18.19
C ARG A 24 -6.08 -13.44 16.74
N ASN A 25 -6.98 -13.32 15.78
CA ASN A 25 -6.65 -13.45 14.37
C ASN A 25 -5.83 -12.25 13.86
N LEU A 26 -6.08 -11.03 14.35
CA LEU A 26 -5.23 -9.86 14.09
C LEU A 26 -3.80 -10.05 14.61
N LEU A 27 -3.65 -10.61 15.80
CA LEU A 27 -2.34 -10.93 16.35
C LEU A 27 -1.63 -12.00 15.50
N LEU A 28 -2.32 -13.09 15.18
CA LEU A 28 -1.78 -14.15 14.31
C LEU A 28 -1.38 -13.62 12.93
N TYR A 29 -2.22 -12.79 12.31
CA TYR A 29 -1.94 -12.13 11.05
C TYR A 29 -0.67 -11.30 11.14
N THR A 30 -0.61 -10.38 12.11
CA THR A 30 0.50 -9.45 12.24
C THR A 30 1.82 -10.18 12.52
N VAL A 31 1.81 -11.11 13.48
CA VAL A 31 3.00 -11.92 13.80
C VAL A 31 3.41 -12.78 12.61
N GLY A 32 2.48 -13.45 11.94
CA GLY A 32 2.77 -14.30 10.79
C GLY A 32 3.36 -13.51 9.62
N VAL A 33 2.77 -12.37 9.27
CA VAL A 33 3.27 -11.49 8.20
C VAL A 33 4.65 -10.93 8.53
N MET A 34 4.92 -10.56 9.78
CA MET A 34 6.24 -10.10 10.22
C MET A 34 7.29 -11.21 10.19
N THR A 35 6.93 -12.43 10.63
CA THR A 35 7.82 -13.60 10.56
C THR A 35 8.19 -13.93 9.12
N LEU A 36 7.22 -13.93 8.20
CA LEU A 36 7.48 -14.16 6.78
C LEU A 36 8.32 -13.05 6.15
N SER A 37 8.17 -11.80 6.59
CA SER A 37 9.05 -10.72 6.16
C SER A 37 10.49 -10.91 6.60
N VAL A 38 10.72 -11.20 7.89
CA VAL A 38 12.08 -11.43 8.40
C VAL A 38 12.73 -12.64 7.71
N LEU A 39 11.99 -13.74 7.56
CA LEU A 39 12.47 -14.93 6.86
C LEU A 39 12.80 -14.61 5.39
N GLY A 40 11.89 -13.92 4.69
CA GLY A 40 12.08 -13.51 3.30
C GLY A 40 13.29 -12.60 3.12
N GLY A 41 13.45 -11.58 3.98
CA GLY A 41 14.61 -10.69 3.97
C GLY A 41 15.92 -11.42 4.28
N ALA A 42 15.92 -12.31 5.26
CA ALA A 42 17.10 -13.13 5.58
C ALA A 42 17.51 -14.02 4.40
N MET A 43 16.56 -14.69 3.75
CA MET A 43 16.84 -15.49 2.55
C MET A 43 17.25 -14.64 1.34
N LEU A 44 16.71 -13.42 1.21
CA LEU A 44 17.12 -12.50 0.15
C LEU A 44 18.59 -12.07 0.34
N SER A 45 19.03 -11.89 1.59
CA SER A 45 20.42 -11.53 1.90
C SER A 45 21.44 -12.62 1.55
N THR A 46 21.00 -13.87 1.34
CA THR A 46 21.85 -14.97 0.83
C THR A 46 21.87 -15.04 -0.70
N GLY A 47 21.24 -14.09 -1.40
CA GLY A 47 21.17 -14.02 -2.86
C GLY A 47 20.06 -14.86 -3.49
N THR A 48 19.16 -15.43 -2.69
CA THR A 48 18.09 -16.31 -3.20
C THR A 48 16.84 -15.50 -3.56
N GLY A 49 16.40 -15.58 -4.81
CA GLY A 49 15.18 -14.90 -5.29
C GLY A 49 13.90 -15.37 -4.59
N ILE A 50 13.92 -16.56 -3.99
CA ILE A 50 12.81 -17.11 -3.21
C ILE A 50 12.51 -16.26 -1.95
N GLY A 51 13.52 -15.58 -1.39
CA GLY A 51 13.31 -14.68 -0.25
C GLY A 51 12.35 -13.55 -0.56
N GLY A 52 12.45 -12.97 -1.76
CA GLY A 52 11.50 -11.96 -2.25
C GLY A 52 10.08 -12.50 -2.40
N LEU A 53 9.92 -13.75 -2.85
CA LEU A 53 8.60 -14.39 -2.98
C LEU A 53 7.97 -14.68 -1.61
N ILE A 54 8.75 -15.16 -0.64
CA ILE A 54 8.28 -15.38 0.74
C ILE A 54 7.84 -14.06 1.37
N PHE A 55 8.65 -13.01 1.19
CA PHE A 55 8.31 -11.67 1.63
C PHE A 55 6.97 -11.23 1.04
N ILE A 56 6.87 -11.09 -0.29
CA ILE A 56 5.72 -10.48 -0.96
C ILE A 56 4.42 -11.29 -0.81
N SER A 57 4.51 -12.63 -0.69
CA SER A 57 3.35 -13.49 -0.50
C SER A 57 2.85 -13.56 0.94
N GLY A 58 3.62 -13.06 1.91
CA GLY A 58 3.28 -13.14 3.33
C GLY A 58 1.87 -12.67 3.69
N PRO A 59 1.45 -11.46 3.28
CA PRO A 59 0.10 -10.96 3.55
C PRO A 59 -1.00 -11.89 3.01
N ILE A 60 -0.93 -12.30 1.73
CA ILE A 60 -1.98 -13.15 1.14
C ILE A 60 -2.03 -14.56 1.74
N LEU A 61 -0.88 -15.15 2.07
CA LEU A 61 -0.82 -16.46 2.73
C LEU A 61 -1.53 -16.41 4.10
N MET A 62 -1.27 -15.36 4.87
CA MET A 62 -1.92 -15.17 6.16
C MET A 62 -3.41 -14.90 6.03
N VAL A 63 -3.84 -14.15 5.01
CA VAL A 63 -5.26 -13.94 4.71
C VAL A 63 -5.95 -15.26 4.39
N ILE A 64 -5.39 -16.06 3.47
CA ILE A 64 -5.97 -17.35 3.09
C ILE A 64 -6.10 -18.25 4.32
N LEU A 65 -5.03 -18.37 5.12
CA LEU A 65 -5.02 -19.16 6.34
C LEU A 65 -6.13 -18.73 7.31
N LEU A 66 -6.21 -17.44 7.63
CA LEU A 66 -7.14 -16.94 8.64
C LEU A 66 -8.57 -16.90 8.14
N ARG A 67 -8.82 -16.50 6.87
CA ARG A 67 -10.18 -16.49 6.30
C ARG A 67 -10.73 -17.89 6.10
N ALA A 68 -9.91 -18.87 5.70
CA ALA A 68 -10.34 -20.25 5.50
C ALA A 68 -10.44 -21.05 6.80
N LEU A 69 -9.44 -20.94 7.69
CA LEU A 69 -9.32 -21.80 8.88
C LEU A 69 -9.54 -21.06 10.21
N GLY A 70 -9.38 -19.73 10.22
CA GLY A 70 -9.52 -18.89 11.42
C GLY A 70 -10.96 -18.48 11.76
N GLY A 71 -11.95 -18.92 10.97
CA GLY A 71 -13.38 -18.63 11.17
C GLY A 71 -13.79 -17.21 10.76
N ASP A 72 -12.99 -16.60 9.89
CA ASP A 72 -13.07 -15.18 9.57
C ASP A 72 -13.97 -14.85 8.37
N GLY A 73 -14.19 -15.82 7.48
CA GLY A 73 -15.02 -15.67 6.28
C GLY A 73 -14.40 -14.73 5.23
N TRP A 74 -15.16 -14.40 4.17
CA TRP A 74 -14.70 -13.59 3.02
C TRP A 74 -15.59 -12.37 2.73
N GLN A 75 -16.65 -12.15 3.50
CA GLN A 75 -17.74 -11.22 3.19
C GLN A 75 -17.28 -9.75 3.13
N ASP A 76 -16.31 -9.38 3.97
CA ASP A 76 -15.78 -8.01 4.09
C ASP A 76 -14.50 -7.77 3.27
N ALA A 77 -14.04 -8.77 2.51
CA ALA A 77 -12.78 -8.70 1.76
C ALA A 77 -12.78 -7.67 0.61
N GLY A 78 -13.96 -7.25 0.14
CA GLY A 78 -14.06 -6.26 -0.94
C GLY A 78 -13.64 -6.78 -2.31
N LEU A 79 -13.82 -8.08 -2.56
CA LEU A 79 -13.41 -8.74 -3.81
C LEU A 79 -14.37 -8.50 -4.98
N ARG A 80 -15.53 -7.91 -4.74
CA ARG A 80 -16.46 -7.52 -5.81
C ARG A 80 -15.91 -6.31 -6.58
N LEU A 81 -16.27 -6.17 -7.84
CA LEU A 81 -15.92 -4.98 -8.63
C LEU A 81 -16.66 -3.75 -8.08
N GLY A 82 -15.99 -2.60 -8.14
CA GLY A 82 -16.52 -1.30 -7.72
C GLY A 82 -17.05 -0.46 -8.88
N SER A 83 -17.40 0.79 -8.60
CA SER A 83 -17.86 1.73 -9.62
C SER A 83 -16.71 2.30 -10.46
N LEU A 84 -16.96 2.51 -11.76
CA LEU A 84 -15.98 3.03 -12.73
C LEU A 84 -15.24 4.32 -12.31
N PRO A 85 -15.87 5.35 -11.70
CA PRO A 85 -15.16 6.59 -11.36
C PRO A 85 -13.94 6.38 -10.45
N TRP A 86 -14.02 5.42 -9.52
CA TRP A 86 -12.91 5.11 -8.62
C TRP A 86 -11.80 4.32 -9.29
N TYR A 87 -12.10 3.53 -10.33
CA TYR A 87 -11.06 2.92 -11.17
C TYR A 87 -10.35 3.96 -12.03
N LEU A 88 -11.08 4.94 -12.58
CA LEU A 88 -10.47 6.05 -13.31
C LEU A 88 -9.58 6.90 -12.39
N PHE A 89 -10.04 7.17 -11.17
CA PHE A 89 -9.22 7.83 -10.15
C PHE A 89 -7.96 7.02 -9.82
N ALA A 90 -8.09 5.71 -9.58
CA ALA A 90 -6.96 4.82 -9.30
C ALA A 90 -5.94 4.76 -10.46
N LEU A 91 -6.44 4.72 -11.70
CA LEU A 91 -5.64 4.73 -12.92
C LEU A 91 -4.78 5.99 -13.04
N LEU A 92 -5.28 7.14 -12.57
CA LEU A 92 -4.57 8.42 -12.65
C LEU A 92 -3.72 8.74 -11.41
N LEU A 93 -4.00 8.11 -10.27
CA LEU A 93 -3.40 8.47 -8.99
C LEU A 93 -1.86 8.42 -9.01
N PHE A 94 -1.28 7.28 -9.33
CA PHE A 94 0.18 7.12 -9.40
C PHE A 94 0.81 7.75 -10.65
N PRO A 95 0.30 7.52 -11.87
CA PRO A 95 0.86 8.17 -13.06
C PRO A 95 0.83 9.70 -12.96
N GLY A 96 -0.23 10.27 -12.41
CA GLY A 96 -0.34 11.71 -12.17
C GLY A 96 0.66 12.20 -11.12
N THR A 97 0.83 11.46 -10.02
CA THR A 97 1.82 11.79 -8.98
C THR A 97 3.24 11.77 -9.54
N LEU A 98 3.64 10.66 -10.17
CA LEU A 98 4.99 10.50 -10.71
C LEU A 98 5.25 11.44 -11.88
N GLY A 99 4.25 11.68 -12.73
CA GLY A 99 4.33 12.67 -13.81
C GLY A 99 4.55 14.09 -13.27
N LEU A 100 3.86 14.48 -12.19
CA LEU A 100 4.07 15.78 -11.54
C LEU A 100 5.47 15.88 -10.92
N ILE A 101 5.92 14.85 -10.20
CA ILE A 101 7.25 14.79 -9.60
C ILE A 101 8.34 14.88 -10.66
N LEU A 102 8.25 14.07 -11.73
CA LEU A 102 9.20 14.07 -12.83
C LEU A 102 9.18 15.41 -13.57
N GLY A 103 7.99 15.94 -13.86
CA GLY A 103 7.83 17.22 -14.57
C GLY A 103 8.45 18.38 -13.81
N ILE A 104 8.10 18.53 -12.52
CA ILE A 104 8.71 19.55 -11.66
C ILE A 104 10.21 19.32 -11.58
N GLY A 105 10.64 18.10 -11.26
CA GLY A 105 12.04 17.80 -11.03
C GLY A 105 12.93 18.03 -12.24
N VAL A 106 12.46 17.72 -13.45
CA VAL A 106 13.18 18.00 -14.70
C VAL A 106 13.24 19.50 -14.97
N VAL A 107 12.12 20.23 -14.82
CA VAL A 107 12.07 21.69 -15.04
C VAL A 107 12.97 22.44 -14.07
N THR A 108 13.01 22.03 -12.80
CA THR A 108 13.88 22.64 -11.78
C THR A 108 15.32 22.12 -11.82
N GLY A 109 15.61 21.13 -12.67
CA GLY A 109 16.93 20.48 -12.76
C GLY A 109 17.32 19.68 -11.51
N THR A 110 16.35 19.31 -10.67
CA THR A 110 16.57 18.47 -9.48
C THR A 110 16.48 16.98 -9.79
N ILE A 111 15.80 16.58 -10.86
CA ILE A 111 15.79 15.20 -11.37
C ILE A 111 16.43 15.17 -12.75
N LEU A 112 17.42 14.30 -12.91
CA LEU A 112 17.98 13.93 -14.20
C LEU A 112 17.24 12.71 -14.73
N PHE A 113 16.44 12.89 -15.79
CA PHE A 113 15.78 11.80 -16.49
C PHE A 113 16.69 11.26 -17.60
N ARG A 114 17.13 10.01 -17.44
CA ARG A 114 18.03 9.29 -18.34
C ARG A 114 17.23 8.26 -19.13
N GLY A 115 16.46 8.72 -20.11
CA GLY A 115 15.61 7.85 -20.93
C GLY A 115 14.68 8.61 -21.86
N SER A 116 13.69 7.89 -22.40
CA SER A 116 12.58 8.48 -23.15
C SER A 116 11.25 8.07 -22.53
N VAL A 117 10.22 8.88 -22.73
CA VAL A 117 8.86 8.56 -22.29
C VAL A 117 8.38 7.24 -22.90
N GLY A 118 8.74 6.97 -24.16
CA GLY A 118 8.43 5.70 -24.82
C GLY A 118 9.12 4.49 -24.18
N ALA A 119 10.39 4.62 -23.79
CA ALA A 119 11.11 3.55 -23.09
C ALA A 119 10.53 3.28 -21.69
N LEU A 120 10.19 4.34 -20.94
CA LEU A 120 9.52 4.23 -19.65
C LEU A 120 8.15 3.53 -19.79
N ALA A 121 7.35 3.95 -20.77
CA ALA A 121 6.04 3.35 -21.03
C ALA A 121 6.17 1.86 -21.43
N GLY A 122 7.12 1.53 -22.30
CA GLY A 122 7.40 0.15 -22.69
C GLY A 122 7.77 -0.71 -21.49
N ALA A 123 8.71 -0.25 -20.65
CA ALA A 123 9.12 -0.96 -19.44
C ALA A 123 7.96 -1.14 -18.44
N ALA A 124 7.16 -0.09 -18.23
CA ALA A 124 5.99 -0.15 -17.35
C ALA A 124 4.94 -1.15 -17.85
N VAL A 125 4.68 -1.20 -19.17
CA VAL A 125 3.76 -2.19 -19.77
C VAL A 125 4.28 -3.61 -19.58
N THR A 126 5.57 -3.85 -19.81
CA THR A 126 6.19 -5.18 -19.61
C THR A 126 6.13 -5.61 -18.14
N GLY A 127 6.34 -4.68 -17.20
CA GLY A 127 6.29 -4.95 -15.75
C GLY A 127 4.89 -4.96 -15.14
N LEU A 128 3.84 -4.62 -15.90
CA LEU A 128 2.52 -4.37 -15.33
C LEU A 128 1.88 -5.59 -14.67
N VAL A 129 1.92 -6.75 -15.34
CA VAL A 129 1.30 -7.98 -14.83
C VAL A 129 1.91 -8.43 -13.49
N PRO A 130 3.25 -8.59 -13.36
CA PRO A 130 3.83 -8.95 -12.07
C PRO A 130 3.60 -7.86 -11.01
N ALA A 131 3.63 -6.57 -11.38
CA ALA A 131 3.35 -5.49 -10.45
C ALA A 131 1.92 -5.52 -9.89
N LEU A 132 0.92 -5.79 -10.74
CA LEU A 132 -0.48 -5.98 -10.31
C LEU A 132 -0.63 -7.21 -9.43
N LEU A 133 0.05 -8.32 -9.74
CA LEU A 133 0.00 -9.54 -8.95
C LEU A 133 0.57 -9.33 -7.54
N PHE A 134 1.73 -8.67 -7.43
CA PHE A 134 2.35 -8.37 -6.14
C PHE A 134 1.56 -7.34 -5.34
N ALA A 135 1.04 -6.29 -5.99
CA ALA A 135 0.12 -5.36 -5.36
C ALA A 135 -1.15 -6.08 -4.86
N MET A 136 -1.66 -7.07 -5.61
CA MET A 136 -2.78 -7.90 -5.16
C MET A 136 -2.44 -8.68 -3.89
N PHE A 137 -1.26 -9.31 -3.81
CA PHE A 137 -0.84 -10.07 -2.63
C PHE A 137 -0.81 -9.20 -1.38
N GLU A 138 -0.25 -8.00 -1.49
CA GLU A 138 -0.20 -7.04 -0.39
C GLU A 138 -1.58 -6.50 -0.03
N GLU A 139 -2.30 -5.94 -1.01
CA GLU A 139 -3.54 -5.20 -0.74
C GLU A 139 -4.68 -6.10 -0.29
N TRP A 140 -4.70 -7.38 -0.67
CA TRP A 140 -5.63 -8.36 -0.10
C TRP A 140 -5.38 -8.56 1.40
N GLY A 141 -4.12 -8.48 1.84
CA GLY A 141 -3.73 -8.44 3.25
C GLY A 141 -4.09 -7.15 3.94
N TRP A 142 -3.63 -6.03 3.41
CA TRP A 142 -3.76 -4.73 4.07
C TRP A 142 -5.18 -4.18 4.03
N ARG A 143 -5.75 -4.02 2.83
CA ARG A 143 -7.04 -3.35 2.58
C ARG A 143 -8.19 -4.37 2.47
N GLY A 144 -7.85 -5.60 2.10
CA GLY A 144 -8.77 -6.73 2.02
C GLY A 144 -8.93 -7.50 3.32
N TYR A 145 -8.04 -7.38 4.33
CA TYR A 145 -8.16 -8.12 5.59
C TYR A 145 -7.91 -7.27 6.83
N LEU A 146 -6.71 -6.71 7.02
CA LEU A 146 -6.34 -5.99 8.23
C LEU A 146 -7.27 -4.80 8.50
N GLU A 147 -7.49 -3.95 7.50
CA GLU A 147 -8.40 -2.79 7.55
C GLU A 147 -9.84 -3.18 7.97
N PRO A 148 -10.55 -4.09 7.27
CA PRO A 148 -11.90 -4.50 7.65
C PRO A 148 -12.01 -5.08 9.08
N ARG A 149 -10.98 -5.80 9.55
CA ARG A 149 -10.95 -6.37 10.91
C ARG A 149 -10.86 -5.28 11.97
N LEU A 150 -9.99 -4.28 11.75
CA LEU A 150 -9.89 -3.12 12.62
C LEU A 150 -11.19 -2.30 12.61
N ALA A 151 -11.84 -2.17 11.45
CA ALA A 151 -13.14 -1.52 11.32
C ALA A 151 -14.22 -2.23 12.16
N ARG A 152 -14.27 -3.57 12.14
CA ARG A 152 -15.19 -4.36 12.99
C ARG A 152 -14.96 -4.20 14.48
N LEU A 153 -13.76 -3.82 14.91
CA LEU A 153 -13.49 -3.50 16.32
C LEU A 153 -13.97 -2.09 16.72
N GLY A 154 -14.56 -1.34 15.78
CA GLY A 154 -15.00 0.04 15.98
C GLY A 154 -13.84 1.05 15.89
N ILE A 155 -12.70 0.67 15.29
CA ILE A 155 -11.56 1.58 15.17
C ILE A 155 -11.84 2.61 14.06
N PRO A 156 -11.78 3.93 14.37
CA PRO A 156 -12.03 4.99 13.38
C PRO A 156 -11.10 4.92 12.17
N ASP A 157 -11.60 5.33 11.01
CA ASP A 157 -10.93 5.27 9.70
C ASP A 157 -9.46 5.70 9.75
N LEU A 158 -9.20 6.95 10.17
CA LEU A 158 -7.84 7.49 10.19
C LEU A 158 -6.91 6.65 11.09
N ARG A 159 -7.40 6.20 12.26
CA ARG A 159 -6.58 5.41 13.19
C ARG A 159 -6.22 4.05 12.60
N ARG A 160 -7.15 3.37 11.94
CA ARG A 160 -6.85 2.08 11.31
C ARG A 160 -5.94 2.24 10.10
N HIS A 161 -6.13 3.28 9.28
CA HIS A 161 -5.24 3.55 8.14
C HIS A 161 -3.79 3.78 8.58
N LEU A 162 -3.59 4.58 9.63
CA LEU A 162 -2.27 4.83 10.20
C LEU A 162 -1.67 3.57 10.84
N LEU A 163 -2.47 2.75 11.52
CA LEU A 163 -2.01 1.48 12.10
C LEU A 163 -1.56 0.51 11.00
N VAL A 164 -2.35 0.38 9.92
CA VAL A 164 -1.97 -0.43 8.76
C VAL A 164 -0.71 0.12 8.11
N GLY A 165 -0.59 1.44 7.93
CA GLY A 165 0.61 2.07 7.38
C GLY A 165 1.86 1.82 8.23
N MET A 166 1.74 1.85 9.56
CA MET A 166 2.85 1.53 10.46
C MET A 166 3.27 0.06 10.36
N ILE A 167 2.31 -0.86 10.37
CA ILE A 167 2.58 -2.30 10.20
C ILE A 167 3.23 -2.54 8.82
N TRP A 168 2.74 -1.89 7.78
CA TRP A 168 3.28 -2.00 6.43
C TRP A 168 4.70 -1.43 6.31
N ALA A 169 5.00 -0.32 6.99
CA ALA A 169 6.35 0.25 7.07
C ALA A 169 7.33 -0.69 7.78
N VAL A 170 6.94 -1.22 8.94
CA VAL A 170 7.77 -2.18 9.70
C VAL A 170 7.98 -3.47 8.91
N TRP A 171 6.93 -3.95 8.22
CA TRP A 171 7.01 -5.13 7.39
C TRP A 171 8.06 -4.99 6.29
N HIS A 172 8.29 -3.80 5.73
CA HIS A 172 9.29 -3.59 4.68
C HIS A 172 10.75 -3.55 5.16
N ILE A 173 11.01 -3.32 6.45
CA ILE A 173 12.38 -3.10 6.96
C ILE A 173 13.33 -4.24 6.58
N PRO A 174 13.00 -5.54 6.78
CA PRO A 174 13.90 -6.63 6.41
C PRO A 174 14.23 -6.67 4.91
N TYR A 175 13.26 -6.37 4.06
CA TYR A 175 13.45 -6.36 2.61
C TYR A 175 14.35 -5.22 2.15
N PHE A 176 14.14 -4.00 2.67
CA PHE A 176 15.00 -2.85 2.34
C PHE A 176 16.43 -3.03 2.83
N TRP A 177 16.61 -3.64 4.02
CA TRP A 177 17.94 -3.94 4.54
C TRP A 177 18.66 -5.01 3.72
N ALA A 178 17.93 -6.00 3.21
CA ALA A 178 18.47 -7.08 2.40
C ALA A 178 18.72 -6.70 0.93
N THR A 179 18.25 -5.53 0.48
CA THR A 179 18.35 -5.10 -0.92
C THR A 179 19.40 -3.99 -1.09
N PRO A 180 20.56 -4.28 -1.71
CA PRO A 180 21.60 -3.29 -1.91
C PRO A 180 21.12 -2.06 -2.68
N GLY A 181 21.51 -0.86 -2.24
CA GLY A 181 21.15 0.40 -2.89
C GLY A 181 19.71 0.88 -2.64
N PHE A 182 18.93 0.19 -1.79
CA PHE A 182 17.56 0.62 -1.48
C PHE A 182 17.54 1.81 -0.51
N ILE A 183 18.41 1.80 0.50
CA ILE A 183 18.58 2.90 1.45
C ILE A 183 19.57 3.91 0.84
N THR A 184 19.05 5.01 0.32
CA THR A 184 19.80 6.03 -0.44
C THR A 184 20.09 7.31 0.35
N LEU A 185 19.53 7.45 1.55
CA LEU A 185 19.65 8.60 2.43
C LEU A 185 20.32 8.19 3.76
N PRO A 186 20.79 9.15 4.58
CA PRO A 186 21.21 8.86 5.94
C PRO A 186 20.15 8.04 6.69
N PRO A 187 20.50 6.93 7.38
CA PRO A 187 19.51 5.94 7.84
C PRO A 187 18.34 6.50 8.66
N ALA A 188 18.60 7.44 9.56
CA ALA A 188 17.55 8.08 10.37
C ALA A 188 16.58 8.93 9.52
N LEU A 189 17.10 9.67 8.55
CA LEU A 189 16.29 10.47 7.63
C LEU A 189 15.48 9.57 6.69
N TYR A 190 16.11 8.51 6.16
CA TYR A 190 15.44 7.50 5.35
C TYR A 190 14.28 6.88 6.13
N ALA A 191 14.51 6.42 7.37
CA ALA A 191 13.48 5.80 8.20
C ALA A 191 12.30 6.75 8.45
N LEU A 192 12.58 8.02 8.74
CA LEU A 192 11.54 9.04 8.95
C LEU A 192 10.67 9.25 7.71
N LEU A 193 11.30 9.46 6.55
CA LEU A 193 10.59 9.70 5.28
C LEU A 193 9.87 8.46 4.78
N MET A 194 10.47 7.28 4.94
CA MET A 194 9.86 6.00 4.63
C MET A 194 8.58 5.77 5.43
N VAL A 195 8.63 5.97 6.76
CA VAL A 195 7.42 5.89 7.61
C VAL A 195 6.39 6.92 7.18
N GLY A 196 6.79 8.18 6.95
CA GLY A 196 5.89 9.23 6.46
C GLY A 196 5.19 8.85 5.15
N GLY A 197 5.93 8.31 4.19
CA GLY A 197 5.42 7.84 2.90
C GLY A 197 4.43 6.69 3.05
N PHE A 198 4.76 5.67 3.85
CA PHE A 198 3.84 4.57 4.12
C PHE A 198 2.56 5.01 4.81
N LEU A 199 2.64 5.94 5.77
CA LEU A 199 1.45 6.48 6.44
C LEU A 199 0.57 7.26 5.45
N ALA A 200 1.16 8.13 4.63
CA ALA A 200 0.42 8.89 3.61
C ALA A 200 -0.25 7.98 2.58
N MET A 201 0.49 7.01 2.04
CA MET A 201 -0.06 5.98 1.14
C MET A 201 -1.16 5.18 1.83
N ALA A 202 -0.99 4.83 3.10
CA ALA A 202 -1.98 4.00 3.78
C ALA A 202 -3.31 4.69 4.03
N VAL A 203 -3.30 6.00 4.29
CA VAL A 203 -4.51 6.81 4.33
C VAL A 203 -5.20 6.85 2.98
N VAL A 204 -4.47 7.13 1.89
CA VAL A 204 -5.04 7.17 0.54
C VAL A 204 -5.60 5.82 0.12
N HIS A 205 -4.84 4.74 0.28
CA HIS A 205 -5.25 3.38 -0.10
C HIS A 205 -6.42 2.88 0.76
N GLY A 206 -6.36 3.07 2.08
CA GLY A 206 -7.42 2.67 2.99
C GLY A 206 -8.74 3.39 2.68
N GLN A 207 -8.67 4.70 2.44
CA GLN A 207 -9.85 5.48 2.11
C GLN A 207 -10.36 5.20 0.70
N LEU A 208 -9.47 4.99 -0.29
CA LEU A 208 -9.84 4.59 -1.64
C LEU A 208 -10.58 3.24 -1.64
N ARG A 209 -10.09 2.25 -0.88
CA ARG A 209 -10.82 0.99 -0.63
C ARG A 209 -12.22 1.32 -0.11
N LYS A 210 -12.33 2.12 0.95
CA LYS A 210 -13.61 2.42 1.62
C LYS A 210 -14.62 3.02 0.66
N VAL A 211 -14.25 4.10 -0.04
CA VAL A 211 -15.18 4.84 -0.93
C VAL A 211 -15.52 4.09 -2.21
N SER A 212 -14.64 3.20 -2.67
CA SER A 212 -14.89 2.39 -3.87
C SER A 212 -15.63 1.09 -3.61
N GLY A 213 -15.72 0.66 -2.34
CA GLY A 213 -16.34 -0.60 -1.98
C GLY A 213 -15.55 -1.84 -2.41
N THR A 214 -14.36 -1.69 -3.02
CA THR A 214 -13.56 -2.77 -3.57
C THR A 214 -12.07 -2.63 -3.25
N VAL A 215 -11.34 -3.74 -3.14
CA VAL A 215 -9.87 -3.73 -3.02
C VAL A 215 -9.19 -3.50 -4.37
N TRP A 216 -9.88 -3.80 -5.47
CA TRP A 216 -9.29 -3.79 -6.81
C TRP A 216 -8.87 -2.42 -7.33
N THR A 217 -9.50 -1.34 -6.84
CA THR A 217 -9.07 0.03 -7.13
C THR A 217 -7.70 0.32 -6.54
N VAL A 218 -7.45 -0.17 -5.32
CA VAL A 218 -6.14 -0.03 -4.65
C VAL A 218 -5.10 -0.94 -5.30
N VAL A 219 -5.45 -2.18 -5.66
CA VAL A 219 -4.56 -3.08 -6.42
C VAL A 219 -4.13 -2.43 -7.73
N LEU A 220 -5.08 -1.82 -8.47
CA LEU A 220 -4.78 -1.12 -9.71
C LEU A 220 -3.83 0.06 -9.48
N ALA A 221 -4.16 0.93 -8.52
CA ALA A 221 -3.33 2.10 -8.21
C ALA A 221 -1.91 1.68 -7.80
N HIS A 222 -1.79 0.79 -6.82
CA HIS A 222 -0.51 0.32 -6.30
C HIS A 222 0.29 -0.42 -7.37
N GLY A 223 -0.32 -1.34 -8.13
CA GLY A 223 0.36 -2.07 -9.20
C GLY A 223 0.85 -1.16 -10.33
N LEU A 224 0.07 -0.16 -10.74
CA LEU A 224 0.51 0.85 -11.71
C LEU A 224 1.67 1.68 -11.16
N GLY A 225 1.59 2.09 -9.88
CA GLY A 225 2.67 2.78 -9.19
C GLY A 225 3.97 2.00 -9.26
N ASN A 226 3.93 0.71 -8.90
CA ASN A 226 5.09 -0.16 -8.96
C ASN A 226 5.60 -0.35 -10.39
N ALA A 227 4.72 -0.60 -11.36
CA ALA A 227 5.09 -0.79 -12.76
C ALA A 227 5.85 0.43 -13.34
N ILE A 228 5.48 1.64 -12.95
CA ILE A 228 6.11 2.89 -13.41
C ILE A 228 7.35 3.23 -12.58
N ALA A 229 7.30 3.03 -11.26
CA ALA A 229 8.40 3.36 -10.37
C ALA A 229 9.62 2.47 -10.61
N GLN A 230 9.44 1.15 -10.80
CA GLN A 230 10.55 0.20 -10.96
C GLN A 230 11.59 0.60 -12.03
N PRO A 231 11.23 0.92 -13.29
CA PRO A 231 12.20 1.38 -14.28
C PRO A 231 12.84 2.73 -13.93
N LEU A 232 12.13 3.63 -13.24
CA LEU A 232 12.71 4.90 -12.76
C LEU A 232 13.81 4.64 -11.71
N LEU A 233 13.52 3.76 -10.75
CA LEU A 233 14.46 3.31 -9.72
C LEU A 233 15.63 2.49 -10.30
N GLY A 234 15.39 1.82 -11.44
CA GLY A 234 16.39 1.07 -12.19
C GLY A 234 17.39 1.92 -13.00
N GLY A 235 17.37 3.24 -12.83
CA GLY A 235 18.36 4.16 -13.40
C GLY A 235 17.84 5.12 -14.46
N MET A 236 16.53 5.08 -14.79
CA MET A 236 15.96 6.08 -15.71
C MET A 236 15.75 7.45 -15.05
N ALA A 237 15.75 7.55 -13.72
CA ALA A 237 15.69 8.82 -13.01
C ALA A 237 16.68 8.85 -11.84
N GLU A 238 17.31 10.00 -11.64
CA GLU A 238 18.20 10.25 -10.51
C GLU A 238 17.90 11.62 -9.92
N SER A 239 17.61 11.66 -8.62
CA SER A 239 17.38 12.93 -7.91
C SER A 239 18.67 13.47 -7.31
N ARG A 240 18.90 14.78 -7.48
CA ARG A 240 19.94 15.56 -6.80
C ARG A 240 19.53 15.98 -5.38
N LEU A 241 18.23 15.97 -5.09
CA LEU A 241 17.64 16.31 -3.79
C LEU A 241 16.66 15.21 -3.34
N PRO A 242 17.13 13.96 -3.15
CA PRO A 242 16.26 12.79 -2.97
C PRO A 242 15.31 12.89 -1.77
N ALA A 243 15.70 13.60 -0.70
CA ALA A 243 14.82 13.83 0.44
C ALA A 243 13.66 14.80 0.14
N LEU A 244 13.83 15.73 -0.80
CA LEU A 244 12.84 16.76 -1.14
C LEU A 244 11.89 16.28 -2.23
N ILE A 245 12.44 15.82 -3.36
CA ILE A 245 11.69 15.40 -4.53
C ILE A 245 12.42 14.24 -5.21
N ASP A 246 11.76 13.10 -5.34
CA ASP A 246 12.29 11.89 -5.96
C ASP A 246 11.13 11.09 -6.57
N THR A 247 11.43 10.24 -7.54
CA THR A 247 10.53 9.20 -8.07
C THR A 247 10.18 8.10 -7.07
N ARG A 248 10.95 7.99 -5.98
CA ARG A 248 10.66 7.19 -4.77
C ARG A 248 9.49 7.74 -3.97
N PHE A 249 8.87 6.96 -3.09
CA PHE A 249 7.76 7.45 -2.25
C PHE A 249 8.25 8.16 -0.96
N GLU A 250 9.48 7.87 -0.54
CA GLU A 250 10.13 8.38 0.67
C GLU A 250 10.76 9.78 0.49
N ASN A 251 10.01 10.72 -0.10
CA ASN A 251 10.42 12.13 -0.21
C ASN A 251 9.31 13.09 0.24
N LEU A 252 9.70 14.29 0.67
CA LEU A 252 8.79 15.29 1.25
C LEU A 252 7.67 15.70 0.30
N PHE A 253 7.96 15.91 -0.99
CA PHE A 253 6.95 16.31 -1.97
C PHE A 253 5.87 15.24 -2.12
N PHE A 254 6.26 13.97 -2.28
CA PHE A 254 5.33 12.85 -2.34
C PHE A 254 4.47 12.77 -1.07
N ILE A 255 5.10 12.83 0.11
CA ILE A 255 4.41 12.73 1.41
C ILE A 255 3.37 13.85 1.57
N VAL A 256 3.72 15.09 1.26
CA VAL A 256 2.80 16.23 1.35
C VAL A 256 1.65 16.08 0.36
N LEU A 257 1.95 15.76 -0.91
CA LEU A 257 0.93 15.58 -1.94
C LEU A 257 -0.06 14.47 -1.57
N TRP A 258 0.44 13.31 -1.13
CA TRP A 258 -0.39 12.18 -0.73
C TRP A 258 -1.15 12.42 0.56
N THR A 259 -0.61 13.23 1.49
CA THR A 259 -1.35 13.67 2.67
C THR A 259 -2.54 14.57 2.27
N VAL A 260 -2.35 15.48 1.33
CA VAL A 260 -3.43 16.34 0.80
C VAL A 260 -4.50 15.50 0.08
N ILE A 261 -4.09 14.55 -0.77
CA ILE A 261 -5.01 13.63 -1.44
C ILE A 261 -5.79 12.80 -0.41
N GLY A 262 -5.11 12.25 0.60
CA GLY A 262 -5.71 11.47 1.67
C GLY A 262 -6.72 12.28 2.47
N TRP A 263 -6.36 13.51 2.84
CA TRP A 263 -7.24 14.45 3.52
C TRP A 263 -8.50 14.80 2.70
N TRP A 264 -8.36 14.96 1.38
CA TRP A 264 -9.50 15.15 0.48
C TRP A 264 -10.38 13.90 0.39
N LEU A 265 -9.77 12.71 0.28
CA LEU A 265 -10.49 11.42 0.23
C LEU A 265 -11.27 11.14 1.51
N ILE A 266 -10.72 11.48 2.69
CA ILE A 266 -11.39 11.26 3.99
C ILE A 266 -12.74 11.98 4.07
N ARG A 267 -12.91 13.10 3.36
CA ARG A 267 -14.18 13.84 3.31
C ARG A 267 -15.21 13.26 2.35
N ARG A 268 -14.84 12.29 1.53
CA ARG A 268 -15.76 11.65 0.59
C ARG A 268 -16.58 10.61 1.35
N LYS A 269 -17.90 10.67 1.16
CA LYS A 269 -18.80 9.63 1.64
C LYS A 269 -18.63 8.38 0.74
N PRO A 270 -18.69 7.17 1.32
CA PRO A 270 -18.77 5.94 0.55
C PRO A 270 -20.07 5.85 -0.25
#